data_AF-A0A8J4UGY5-F1
#
_entry.id   AF-A0A8J4UGY5-F1
#
_cell.length_a   1.000
_cell.length_b   1.000
_cell.length_c   1.000
_cell.angle_alpha   90.00
_cell.angle_beta   90.00
_cell.angle_gamma   90.00
#
_symmetry.space_group_name_H-M   'P 1'
#
loop_
_entity.id
_entity.type
_entity.pdbx_description
1 polymer ?
#
loop_
_entity_poly.entity_id
_entity_poly.type
_entity_poly.pdbx_seq_one_letter_code
_entity_poly.pdbx_strand_id
1 'polypeptide(L)' 'CSTGMDRYCASERLEYLQGLVTEFQDTDSEEAKEQILANLANFAYDPRNMEALRMLQVTELFLDMLTEENENFVEFGI' A
#
# COMPACT_ATOMS: atom_id res chain seq x y z
N CYS A 1 -15.59 19.74 -3.35
CA CYS A 1 -15.94 19.18 -2.03
C CYS A 1 -17.38 19.56 -1.68
N SER A 2 -18.34 18.73 -2.06
CA SER A 2 -19.72 18.85 -1.58
C SER A 2 -20.23 17.45 -1.28
N THR A 3 -20.64 17.30 -0.02
CA THR A 3 -21.70 16.42 0.46
C THR A 3 -21.40 14.91 0.51
N GLY A 4 -21.28 14.41 1.74
CA GLY A 4 -21.57 13.00 2.07
C GLY A 4 -20.33 12.19 2.44
N MET A 5 -20.16 11.94 3.74
CA MET A 5 -19.61 10.71 4.33
C MET A 5 -18.31 10.07 3.79
N ASP A 6 -17.48 10.77 3.01
CA ASP A 6 -16.09 10.37 2.75
C ASP A 6 -15.18 11.23 3.64
N ARG A 7 -14.87 10.73 4.83
CA ARG A 7 -14.09 11.50 5.84
C ARG A 7 -12.61 11.71 5.48
N TYR A 8 -12.19 11.42 4.24
CA TYR A 8 -10.86 11.70 3.73
C TYR A 8 -10.94 12.20 2.29
N CYS A 9 -10.38 13.38 2.03
CA CYS A 9 -10.19 13.87 0.66
C CYS A 9 -9.26 12.92 -0.11
N ALA A 10 -9.41 12.85 -1.44
CA ALA A 10 -8.52 12.05 -2.28
C ALA A 10 -7.03 12.39 -2.04
N SER A 11 -6.73 13.65 -1.72
CA SER A 11 -5.38 14.12 -1.37
C SER A 11 -4.85 13.53 -0.06
N GLU A 12 -5.65 13.49 1.00
CA GLU A 12 -5.21 12.98 2.31
C GLU A 12 -4.97 11.46 2.27
N ARG A 13 -5.78 10.74 1.48
CA ARG A 13 -5.60 9.31 1.22
C ARG A 13 -4.32 9.04 0.43
N LEU A 14 -4.05 9.85 -0.59
CA LEU A 14 -2.83 9.74 -1.38
C LEU A 14 -1.59 9.97 -0.49
N GLU A 15 -1.60 11.02 0.33
CA GLU A 15 -0.52 11.32 1.27
C GLU A 15 -0.28 10.19 2.27
N TYR A 16 -1.36 9.62 2.83
CA TYR A 16 -1.24 8.49 3.76
C TYR A 16 -0.64 7.24 3.10
N LEU A 17 -1.15 6.87 1.90
CA LEU A 17 -0.61 5.72 1.15
C LEU A 17 0.84 5.96 0.72
N GLN A 18 1.19 7.20 0.37
CA GLN A 18 2.56 7.57 0.05
C GLN A 18 3.48 7.39 1.26
N GLY A 19 3.03 7.75 2.46
CA GLY A 19 3.76 7.52 3.70
C GLY A 19 4.11 6.04 3.92
N LEU A 20 3.15 5.13 3.67
CA LEU A 20 3.39 3.69 3.75
C LEU A 20 4.43 3.21 2.74
N VAL A 21 4.33 3.66 1.47
CA VAL A 21 5.30 3.28 0.43
C VAL A 21 6.71 3.78 0.78
N THR A 22 6.83 5.01 1.27
CA THR A 22 8.12 5.56 1.72
C THR A 22 8.69 4.75 2.88
N GLU A 23 7.88 4.44 3.90
CA GLU A 23 8.33 3.66 5.05
C GLU A 23 8.79 2.25 4.65
N PHE A 24 8.09 1.62 3.70
CA PHE A 24 8.48 0.32 3.15
C PHE A 24 9.86 0.36 2.49
N GLN A 25 10.14 1.43 1.74
CA GLN A 25 11.41 1.62 1.02
C GLN A 25 12.58 1.98 1.94
N ASP A 26 12.30 2.72 3.03
CA ASP A 26 13.34 3.24 3.93
C ASP A 26 13.70 2.28 5.07
N THR A 27 12.84 1.32 5.41
CA THR A 27 13.09 0.39 6.53
C THR A 27 13.94 -0.81 6.11
N ASP A 28 14.85 -1.22 6.99
CA ASP A 28 15.58 -2.49 6.89
C ASP A 28 14.91 -3.63 7.68
N SER A 29 13.85 -3.33 8.44
CA SER A 29 13.15 -4.33 9.25
C SER A 29 12.16 -5.12 8.41
N GLU A 30 12.38 -6.43 8.28
CA GLU A 30 11.45 -7.34 7.58
C GLU A 30 10.06 -7.34 8.23
N GLU A 31 9.97 -7.34 9.57
CA GLU A 31 8.70 -7.29 10.29
C GLU A 31 7.91 -6.01 9.96
N ALA A 32 8.61 -4.87 9.85
CA ALA A 32 7.97 -3.61 9.47
C ALA A 32 7.46 -3.67 8.02
N LYS A 33 8.27 -4.24 7.11
CA LYS A 33 7.86 -4.44 5.70
C LYS A 33 6.61 -5.31 5.61
N GLU A 34 6.55 -6.41 6.35
CA GLU A 34 5.38 -7.30 6.37
C GLU A 34 4.11 -6.55 6.85
N GLN A 35 4.23 -5.77 7.93
CA GLN A 35 3.11 -4.99 8.46
C GLN A 35 2.63 -3.92 7.48
N ILE A 36 3.56 -3.23 6.80
CA ILE A 36 3.24 -2.22 5.80
C ILE A 36 2.58 -2.85 4.57
N LEU A 37 3.12 -3.97 4.09
CA LEU A 37 2.59 -4.70 2.94
C LEU A 37 1.17 -5.21 3.21
N ALA A 38 0.92 -5.74 4.41
CA ALA A 38 -0.42 -6.14 4.84
C ALA A 38 -1.40 -4.95 4.89
N ASN A 39 -0.95 -3.78 5.35
CA ASN A 39 -1.77 -2.55 5.31
C ASN A 39 -2.10 -2.15 3.87
N LEU A 40 -1.11 -2.11 2.97
CA LEU A 40 -1.31 -1.78 1.56
C LEU A 40 -2.27 -2.77 0.89
N ALA A 41 -2.15 -4.07 1.17
CA ALA A 41 -3.07 -5.10 0.68
C ALA A 41 -4.51 -4.86 1.17
N ASN A 42 -4.69 -4.54 2.46
CA ASN A 42 -6.00 -4.16 3.00
C ASN A 42 -6.60 -2.93 2.30
N PHE A 43 -5.80 -1.92 1.96
CA PHE A 43 -6.27 -0.77 1.19
C PHE A 43 -6.61 -1.11 -0.26
N ALA A 44 -5.91 -2.06 -0.87
CA ALA A 44 -6.19 -2.53 -2.22
C ALA A 44 -7.54 -3.26 -2.36
N TYR A 45 -8.17 -3.69 -1.26
CA TYR A 45 -9.53 -4.24 -1.36
C TYR A 45 -10.61 -3.17 -1.66
N ASP A 46 -10.33 -1.88 -1.45
CA ASP A 46 -11.28 -0.80 -1.71
C ASP A 46 -10.97 -0.11 -3.06
N PRO A 47 -11.88 -0.18 -4.05
CA PRO A 47 -11.71 0.47 -5.35
C PRO A 47 -11.43 1.97 -5.28
N ARG A 48 -11.86 2.66 -4.21
CA ARG A 48 -11.61 4.10 -4.02
C ARG A 48 -10.13 4.42 -3.82
N ASN A 49 -9.32 3.45 -3.42
CA ASN A 49 -7.88 3.62 -3.24
C ASN A 49 -7.09 3.32 -4.53
N MET A 50 -7.70 2.68 -5.53
CA MET A 50 -7.01 2.18 -6.74
C MET A 50 -6.30 3.25 -7.54
N GLU A 51 -6.86 4.45 -7.62
CA GLU A 51 -6.20 5.56 -8.31
C GLU A 51 -4.89 5.95 -7.62
N ALA A 52 -4.93 6.12 -6.29
CA ALA A 52 -3.74 6.45 -5.50
C ALA A 52 -2.71 5.31 -5.53
N LEU A 53 -3.15 4.06 -5.37
CA LEU A 53 -2.26 2.88 -5.42
C LEU A 53 -1.57 2.75 -6.79
N ARG A 54 -2.26 3.06 -7.89
CA ARG A 54 -1.65 3.11 -9.24
C ARG A 54 -0.65 4.26 -9.38
N MET A 55 -0.98 5.44 -8.88
CA MET A 55 -0.07 6.60 -8.91
C MET A 55 1.22 6.33 -8.14
N LEU A 56 1.13 5.55 -7.07
CA LEU A 56 2.26 5.18 -6.21
C LEU A 56 2.96 3.88 -6.64
N GLN A 57 2.55 3.28 -7.76
CA GLN A 57 3.12 2.03 -8.29
C GLN A 57 3.10 0.85 -7.30
N VAL A 58 2.09 0.79 -6.42
CA VAL A 58 1.97 -0.28 -5.42
C VAL A 58 1.79 -1.67 -6.06
N THR A 59 1.19 -1.73 -7.26
CA THR A 59 1.11 -2.99 -8.02
C THR A 59 2.49 -3.54 -8.37
N GLU A 60 3.43 -2.70 -8.78
CA GLU A 60 4.80 -3.14 -9.08
C GLU A 60 5.49 -3.60 -7.80
N LEU A 61 5.29 -2.89 -6.69
CA LEU A 61 5.79 -3.28 -5.38
C LEU A 61 5.30 -4.68 -4.98
N PHE A 62 4.01 -5.00 -5.16
CA PHE A 62 3.50 -6.35 -4.91
C PHE A 62 4.17 -7.40 -5.80
N LEU A 63 4.36 -7.11 -7.09
CA LEU A 63 5.02 -8.03 -8.02
C LEU A 63 6.48 -8.28 -7.64
N ASP A 64 7.20 -7.26 -7.19
CA ASP A 64 8.57 -7.40 -6.71
C ASP A 64 8.62 -8.34 -5.49
N MET A 65 7.64 -8.23 -4.58
CA MET A 65 7.57 -9.07 -3.37
C MET A 65 7.25 -10.54 -3.66
N LEU A 66 6.62 -10.85 -4.79
CA LEU A 66 6.43 -12.25 -5.22
C LEU A 66 7.74 -12.95 -5.60
N THR A 67 8.84 -12.20 -5.77
CA THR A 67 10.15 -12.76 -6.15
C THR A 67 11.11 -12.89 -4.97
N GLU A 68 10.74 -12.40 -3.79
CA GLU A 68 11.52 -12.50 -2.56
C GLU A 68 11.43 -13.90 -1.93
N GLU A 69 12.50 -14.30 -1.22
CA GLU A 69 12.56 -15.65 -0.60
C GLU A 69 11.71 -15.78 0.67
N ASN A 70 11.25 -14.67 1.26
CA ASN A 70 10.41 -14.68 2.45
C ASN A 70 8.95 -15.03 2.08
N GLU A 71 8.47 -16.17 2.60
CA GLU A 71 7.12 -16.71 2.34
C GLU A 71 5.99 -15.72 2.68
N ASN A 72 6.17 -14.84 3.67
CA ASN A 72 5.16 -13.84 4.03
C ASN A 72 5.04 -12.74 2.97
N PHE A 73 6.15 -12.33 2.33
CA PHE A 73 6.11 -11.35 1.23
C PHE A 73 5.38 -11.90 0.00
N VAL A 74 5.52 -13.21 -0.25
CA VAL A 74 4.79 -13.89 -1.31
C VAL A 74 3.29 -13.94 -1.01
N GLU A 75 2.87 -14.27 0.22
CA GLU A 75 1.44 -14.34 0.57
C GLU A 75 0.73 -13.00 0.39
N PHE A 76 1.35 -11.88 0.76
CA PHE A 76 0.76 -10.55 0.60
C PHE A 76 0.83 -9.98 -0.83
N GLY A 77 1.65 -10.56 -1.71
CA GLY A 77 1.77 -10.13 -3.10
C GLY A 77 0.71 -10.71 -4.06
N ILE A 78 -0.05 -11.73 -3.63
CA ILE A 78 -1.10 -12.42 -4.43
C ILE A 78 -2.42 -11.66 -4.36
#